data_AF-A0A349GBK6-F1
#
_entry.id   AF-A0A349GBK6-F1
#
_cell.length_a   1.000
_cell.length_b   1.000
_cell.length_c   1.000
_cell.angle_alpha   90.00
_cell.angle_beta   90.00
_cell.angle_gamma   90.00
#
_symmetry.space_group_name_H-M   'P 1'
#
loop_
_entity.id
_entity.type
_entity.pdbx_description
1 polymer ?
#
loop_
_entity_poly.entity_id
_entity_poly.type
_entity_poly.pdbx_seq_one_letter_code
_entity_poly.pdbx_strand_id
1 'polypeptide(L)'
;MDESRNRLLGSFLVIVGGVLILDYYNIINFSIWNFWPMILIYIGAKAERDYFAGHASGRSLLTGATMLTYGLFFMMENFTSWGLQGRLWPIYILGPAIGFLQMAYYGHRPSRNFRTGMLLLAMSLFFFIENFIHIKYDLIFFIGLMAVGLFMLRKS
;
A
#
# COMPACT_ATOMS: atom_id res chain seq x y z
N MET A 1 -9.47 -10.18 44.44
CA MET A 1 -8.99 -9.15 43.49
C MET A 1 -7.79 -9.61 42.66
N ASP A 2 -7.49 -10.92 42.61
CA ASP A 2 -6.29 -11.48 41.92
C ASP A 2 -6.59 -12.18 40.59
N GLU A 3 -7.84 -12.61 40.35
CA GLU A 3 -8.19 -13.37 39.13
C GLU A 3 -8.08 -12.54 37.84
N SER A 4 -8.46 -11.26 37.90
CA SER A 4 -8.33 -10.33 36.77
C SER A 4 -6.88 -9.98 36.47
N ARG A 5 -6.04 -9.81 37.51
CA ARG A 5 -4.60 -9.55 37.38
C ARG A 5 -3.87 -10.75 36.78
N ASN A 6 -4.21 -11.96 37.22
CA ASN A 6 -3.63 -13.20 36.69
C ASN A 6 -4.09 -13.50 35.27
N ARG A 7 -5.35 -13.19 34.91
CA ARG A 7 -5.81 -13.26 33.51
C ARG A 7 -5.11 -12.24 32.62
N LEU A 8 -4.96 -10.99 33.08
CA LEU A 8 -4.24 -9.95 32.33
C LEU A 8 -2.76 -10.32 32.12
N LEU A 9 -2.09 -10.81 33.18
CA LEU A 9 -0.71 -11.28 33.09
C LEU A 9 -0.57 -12.52 32.20
N GLY A 10 -1.51 -13.47 32.28
CA GLY A 10 -1.54 -14.65 31.43
C GLY A 10 -1.74 -14.28 29.95
N SER A 11 -2.71 -13.42 29.64
CA SER A 11 -2.92 -12.91 28.29
C SER A 11 -1.70 -12.14 27.78
N PHE A 12 -1.06 -11.33 28.62
CA PHE A 12 0.17 -10.63 28.27
C PHE A 12 1.31 -11.61 27.94
N LEU A 13 1.54 -12.63 28.77
CA LEU A 13 2.55 -13.66 28.52
C LEU A 13 2.28 -14.44 27.22
N VAL A 14 1.02 -14.76 26.92
CA VAL A 14 0.66 -15.47 25.69
C VAL A 14 0.94 -14.62 24.45
N ILE A 15 0.60 -13.32 24.49
CA ILE A 15 0.89 -12.40 23.39
C ILE A 15 2.40 -12.23 23.20
N VAL A 16 3.13 -12.00 24.29
CA VAL A 16 4.59 -11.82 24.24
C VAL A 16 5.27 -13.10 23.75
N GLY A 17 4.88 -14.28 24.25
CA GLY A 17 5.39 -15.56 23.80
C GLY A 17 5.10 -15.83 22.32
N GLY A 18 3.89 -15.50 21.84
CA GLY A 18 3.52 -15.60 20.44
C GLY A 18 4.38 -14.70 19.54
N VAL A 19 4.61 -13.45 19.93
CA VAL A 19 5.48 -12.51 19.22
C VAL A 19 6.93 -13.02 19.18
N LEU A 20 7.46 -13.53 20.30
CA LEU A 20 8.82 -14.06 20.35
C LEU A 20 9.01 -15.32 19.49
N ILE A 21 7.99 -16.19 19.40
CA ILE A 21 8.03 -17.36 18.51
C ILE A 21 8.07 -16.92 17.06
N LEU A 22 7.22 -15.96 16.67
CA LEU A 22 7.19 -15.44 15.30
C LEU A 22 8.51 -14.72 14.94
N ASP A 23 9.16 -14.06 15.92
CA ASP A 23 10.49 -13.45 15.76
C ASP A 23 11.59 -14.50 15.58
N TYR A 24 11.55 -15.59 16.37
CA TYR A 24 12.47 -16.72 16.22
C TYR A 24 12.41 -17.37 14.82
N TYR A 25 11.22 -17.47 14.23
CA TYR A 25 11.05 -17.97 12.86
C TYR A 25 11.37 -16.94 11.76
N ASN A 26 11.86 -15.73 12.10
CA ASN A 26 12.08 -14.60 11.18
C ASN A 26 10.81 -14.18 10.40
N ILE A 27 9.63 -14.56 10.88
CA ILE A 27 8.35 -14.18 10.27
C ILE A 27 8.05 -12.71 10.54
N ILE A 28 8.38 -12.27 11.77
CA ILE A 28 8.43 -10.87 12.16
C ILE A 28 9.84 -10.54 12.61
N ASN A 29 10.30 -9.32 12.35
CA ASN A 29 11.48 -8.77 13.00
C ASN A 29 10.98 -7.80 14.07
N PHE A 30 11.31 -8.00 15.34
CA PHE A 30 10.97 -7.05 16.40
C PHE A 30 12.19 -6.21 16.77
N SER A 31 12.32 -5.04 16.16
CA SER A 31 13.36 -4.06 16.46
C SER A 31 12.74 -2.69 16.72
N ILE A 32 13.33 -1.91 17.63
CA ILE A 32 12.91 -0.52 17.86
C ILE A 32 13.06 0.34 16.60
N TRP A 33 13.96 -0.08 15.70
CA TRP A 33 14.15 0.54 14.40
C TRP A 33 12.95 0.35 13.49
N ASN A 34 12.11 -0.68 13.69
CA ASN A 34 10.94 -0.97 12.83
C ASN A 34 9.81 0.04 13.01
N PHE A 35 9.90 0.91 14.02
CA PHE A 35 8.94 1.98 14.27
C PHE A 35 9.26 3.29 13.54
N TRP A 36 10.35 3.36 12.76
CA TRP A 36 10.66 4.53 11.95
C TRP A 36 9.50 5.02 11.04
N PRO A 37 8.62 4.16 10.47
CA PRO A 37 7.50 4.61 9.65
C PRO A 37 6.45 5.41 10.43
N MET A 38 6.43 5.33 11.76
CA MET A 38 5.55 6.17 12.59
C MET A 38 5.80 7.66 12.36
N ILE A 39 7.04 8.05 12.03
CA ILE A 39 7.37 9.44 11.71
C ILE A 39 6.65 9.87 10.43
N LEU A 40 6.60 9.01 9.40
CA LEU A 40 5.87 9.28 8.16
C LEU A 40 4.37 9.38 8.41
N ILE A 41 3.81 8.46 9.21
CA ILE A 41 2.40 8.49 9.61
C ILE A 41 2.09 9.79 10.34
N TYR A 42 2.94 10.21 11.27
CA TYR A 42 2.78 11.44 12.04
C TYR A 42 2.79 12.69 11.13
N ILE A 43 3.78 12.80 10.23
CA ILE A 43 3.88 13.93 9.30
C ILE A 43 2.67 13.95 8.36
N GLY A 44 2.28 12.78 7.84
CA GLY A 44 1.13 12.66 6.95
C GLY A 44 -0.19 13.05 7.64
N ALA A 45 -0.42 12.54 8.85
CA ALA A 45 -1.60 12.87 9.65
C ALA A 45 -1.63 14.36 10.02
N LYS A 46 -0.48 14.96 10.35
CA LYS A 46 -0.38 16.40 10.62
C LYS A 46 -0.75 17.21 9.37
N ALA A 47 -0.24 16.82 8.20
CA ALA A 47 -0.52 17.50 6.94
C ALA A 47 -2.01 17.46 6.55
N GLU A 48 -2.71 16.36 6.86
CA GLU A 48 -4.16 16.28 6.69
C GLU A 48 -4.92 17.13 7.71
N ARG A 49 -4.55 17.07 8.99
CA ARG A 49 -5.17 17.91 10.03
C ARG A 49 -5.03 19.40 9.74
N ASP A 50 -3.84 19.84 9.33
CA ASP A 50 -3.56 21.24 9.01
C ASP A 50 -4.42 21.71 7.81
N TYR A 51 -4.71 20.82 6.86
CA TYR A 51 -5.64 21.11 5.76
C TYR A 51 -7.08 21.30 6.25
N PHE A 52 -7.60 20.35 7.03
CA PHE A 52 -8.97 20.42 7.55
C PHE A 52 -9.18 21.55 8.56
N ALA A 53 -8.13 21.97 9.27
CA ALA A 53 -8.12 23.15 10.11
C ALA A 53 -8.06 24.47 9.32
N GLY A 54 -7.94 24.43 7.99
CA GLY A 54 -7.89 25.61 7.13
C GLY A 54 -6.52 26.31 7.09
N HIS A 55 -5.47 25.68 7.62
CA HIS A 55 -4.12 26.24 7.68
C HIS A 55 -3.22 25.81 6.51
N ALA A 56 -3.68 24.88 5.65
CA ALA A 56 -2.86 24.33 4.57
C ALA A 56 -3.56 24.33 3.20
N SER A 57 -2.74 24.33 2.15
CA SER A 57 -3.22 24.26 0.76
C SER A 57 -3.59 22.84 0.35
N GLY A 58 -4.35 22.69 -0.75
CA GLY A 58 -4.69 21.37 -1.30
C GLY A 58 -3.49 20.47 -1.56
N ARG A 59 -2.28 20.99 -1.79
CA ARG A 59 -1.07 20.16 -1.95
C ARG A 59 -0.71 19.39 -0.69
N SER A 60 -1.07 19.92 0.49
CA SER A 60 -0.86 19.25 1.78
C SER A 60 -1.64 17.94 1.89
N LEU A 61 -2.82 17.86 1.27
CA LEU A 61 -3.60 16.61 1.19
C LEU A 61 -2.88 15.55 0.36
N LEU A 62 -2.29 15.93 -0.78
CA LEU A 62 -1.54 14.99 -1.61
C LEU A 62 -0.36 14.41 -0.85
N THR A 63 0.46 15.28 -0.27
CA THR A 63 1.63 14.87 0.51
C THR A 63 1.21 14.08 1.76
N GLY A 64 0.16 14.51 2.45
CA GLY A 64 -0.38 13.88 3.65
C GLY A 64 -0.86 12.45 3.40
N ALA A 65 -1.75 12.28 2.43
CA ALA A 65 -2.29 10.98 2.05
C ALA A 65 -1.21 10.04 1.52
N THR A 66 -0.25 10.55 0.75
CA THR A 66 0.88 9.76 0.24
C THR A 66 1.77 9.28 1.40
N MET A 67 2.13 10.17 2.32
CA MET A 67 2.94 9.84 3.50
C MET A 67 2.23 8.88 4.44
N LEU A 68 0.92 9.00 4.62
CA LEU A 68 0.12 8.05 5.39
C LEU A 68 0.12 6.67 4.75
N THR A 69 -0.13 6.62 3.43
CA THR A 69 -0.13 5.36 2.68
C THR A 69 1.22 4.66 2.79
N TYR A 70 2.32 5.38 2.58
CA TYR A 70 3.67 4.82 2.66
C TYR A 70 4.08 4.48 4.09
N GLY A 71 3.71 5.30 5.07
CA GLY A 71 3.99 5.04 6.48
C GLY A 71 3.31 3.77 6.96
N LEU A 72 2.04 3.56 6.62
CA LEU A 72 1.31 2.32 6.93
C LEU A 72 1.91 1.12 6.18
N PHE A 73 2.23 1.29 4.90
CA PHE A 73 2.85 0.25 4.09
C PHE A 73 4.21 -0.19 4.65
N PHE A 74 5.11 0.75 4.91
CA PHE A 74 6.41 0.44 5.48
C PHE A 74 6.29 -0.14 6.89
N MET A 75 5.33 0.31 7.69
CA MET A 75 5.08 -0.29 8.99
C MET A 75 4.73 -1.77 8.85
N MET A 76 3.83 -2.13 7.92
CA MET A 76 3.51 -3.52 7.60
C MET A 76 4.71 -4.32 7.07
N GLU A 77 5.51 -3.74 6.18
CA GLU A 77 6.71 -4.39 5.61
C GLU A 77 7.80 -4.66 6.66
N ASN A 78 8.03 -3.73 7.60
CA ASN A 78 9.00 -3.94 8.68
C ASN A 78 8.58 -5.12 9.58
N PHE A 79 7.28 -5.33 9.78
CA PHE A 79 6.80 -6.53 10.47
C PHE A 79 6.86 -7.78 9.58
N THR A 80 6.79 -7.69 8.25
CA THR A 80 6.77 -8.89 7.38
C THR A 80 8.15 -9.18 6.75
N SER A 81 9.22 -8.71 7.38
CA SER A 81 10.61 -8.90 6.93
C SER A 81 10.84 -8.49 5.46
N TRP A 82 10.16 -7.45 4.98
CA TRP A 82 10.25 -6.92 3.61
C TRP A 82 9.89 -7.89 2.47
N GLY A 83 9.30 -9.05 2.80
CA GLY A 83 8.96 -10.10 1.82
C GLY A 83 7.80 -9.74 0.90
N LEU A 84 7.02 -8.71 1.24
CA LEU A 84 5.85 -8.28 0.48
C LEU A 84 6.16 -7.16 -0.50
N GLN A 85 7.34 -6.52 -0.41
CA GLN A 85 7.73 -5.38 -1.23
C GLN A 85 7.65 -5.65 -2.74
N GLY A 86 8.05 -6.85 -3.18
CA GLY A 86 7.98 -7.26 -4.57
C GLY A 86 6.54 -7.43 -5.09
N ARG A 87 5.58 -7.70 -4.20
CA ARG A 87 4.17 -7.88 -4.56
C ARG A 87 3.33 -6.62 -4.43
N LEU A 88 3.66 -5.81 -3.44
CA LEU A 88 2.90 -4.64 -3.05
C LEU A 88 3.49 -3.33 -3.60
N TRP A 89 4.48 -3.41 -4.50
CA TRP A 89 5.02 -2.23 -5.19
C TRP A 89 3.95 -1.29 -5.81
N PRO A 90 2.78 -1.75 -6.31
CA PRO A 90 1.78 -0.83 -6.85
C PRO A 90 1.18 0.12 -5.81
N ILE A 91 1.42 -0.12 -4.50
CA ILE A 91 1.07 0.80 -3.40
C ILE A 91 1.84 2.12 -3.52
N TYR A 92 3.05 2.12 -4.10
CA TYR A 92 3.79 3.35 -4.39
C TYR A 92 3.08 4.24 -5.42
N ILE A 93 2.23 3.67 -6.27
CA ILE A 93 1.36 4.44 -7.18
C ILE A 93 0.04 4.80 -6.48
N LEU A 94 -0.44 3.89 -5.62
CA LEU A 94 -1.68 4.09 -4.86
C LEU A 94 -1.62 5.29 -3.92
N GLY A 95 -0.50 5.51 -3.22
CA GLY A 95 -0.33 6.65 -2.30
C GLY A 95 -0.65 8.02 -2.95
N PRO A 96 0.04 8.40 -4.04
CA PRO A 96 -0.29 9.63 -4.75
C PRO A 96 -1.67 9.57 -5.42
N ALA A 97 -2.16 8.40 -5.84
CA ALA A 97 -3.52 8.27 -6.36
C ALA A 97 -4.58 8.71 -5.33
N ILE A 98 -4.48 8.19 -4.10
CA ILE A 98 -5.35 8.57 -2.97
C ILE A 98 -5.23 10.06 -2.72
N GLY A 99 -4.01 10.60 -2.67
CA GLY A 99 -3.80 12.03 -2.43
C GLY A 99 -4.41 12.94 -3.51
N PHE A 100 -4.32 12.56 -4.79
CA PHE A 100 -4.99 13.30 -5.87
C PHE A 100 -6.52 13.20 -5.80
N LEU A 101 -7.07 12.05 -5.40
CA LEU A 101 -8.51 11.88 -5.19
C LEU A 101 -9.01 12.70 -3.99
N GLN A 102 -8.25 12.72 -2.89
CA GLN A 102 -8.56 13.54 -1.72
C GLN A 102 -8.51 15.03 -2.06
N MET A 103 -7.51 15.46 -2.84
CA MET A 103 -7.46 16.81 -3.42
C MET A 103 -8.62 17.13 -4.37
N ALA A 104 -9.15 16.13 -5.07
CA ALA A 104 -10.28 16.32 -5.97
C ALA A 104 -11.59 16.49 -5.21
N TYR A 105 -11.78 15.78 -4.10
CA TYR A 105 -13.00 15.80 -3.31
C TYR A 105 -13.04 16.99 -2.34
N TYR A 106 -11.93 17.26 -1.64
CA TYR A 106 -11.87 18.28 -0.60
C TYR A 106 -11.20 19.59 -1.05
N GLY A 107 -10.55 19.62 -2.22
CA GLY A 107 -9.75 20.75 -2.70
C GLY A 107 -10.42 21.69 -3.70
N HIS A 108 -9.74 22.79 -4.02
CA HIS A 108 -10.29 23.90 -4.82
C HIS A 108 -10.19 23.74 -6.37
N ARG A 109 -9.89 22.54 -6.90
CA ARG A 109 -9.85 22.25 -8.36
C ARG A 109 -10.21 20.79 -8.68
N PRO A 110 -11.51 20.42 -8.65
CA PRO A 110 -11.94 19.03 -8.68
C PRO A 110 -11.64 18.30 -10.00
N SER A 111 -11.90 18.93 -11.16
CA SER A 111 -11.90 18.22 -12.45
C SER A 111 -10.53 17.73 -12.95
N ARG A 112 -9.44 18.45 -12.64
CA ARG A 112 -8.08 18.05 -13.07
C ARG A 112 -7.51 16.98 -12.14
N ASN A 113 -7.61 17.19 -10.84
CA ASN A 113 -7.06 16.29 -9.84
C ASN A 113 -7.77 14.93 -9.86
N PHE A 114 -9.09 14.91 -10.13
CA PHE A 114 -9.85 13.67 -10.27
C PHE A 114 -9.33 12.81 -11.42
N ARG A 115 -9.11 13.40 -12.60
CA ARG A 115 -8.58 12.67 -13.77
C ARG A 115 -7.21 12.07 -13.49
N THR A 116 -6.31 12.84 -12.89
CA THR A 116 -4.97 12.35 -12.51
C THR A 116 -5.05 11.24 -11.46
N GLY A 117 -5.83 11.44 -10.39
CA GLY A 117 -6.02 10.44 -9.34
C GLY A 117 -6.66 9.15 -9.85
N MET A 118 -7.65 9.24 -10.74
CA MET A 118 -8.32 8.07 -11.34
C MET A 118 -7.37 7.30 -12.25
N LEU A 119 -6.54 7.99 -13.05
CA LEU A 119 -5.51 7.36 -13.89
C LEU A 119 -4.49 6.61 -13.04
N LEU A 120 -3.96 7.24 -12.00
CA LEU A 120 -3.00 6.62 -11.07
C LEU A 120 -3.62 5.42 -10.35
N LEU A 121 -4.88 5.54 -9.90
CA LEU A 121 -5.61 4.45 -9.26
C LEU A 121 -5.79 3.28 -10.23
N ALA A 122 -6.20 3.54 -11.47
CA ALA A 122 -6.35 2.52 -12.50
C ALA A 122 -5.02 1.81 -12.81
N MET A 123 -3.92 2.56 -12.93
CA MET A 123 -2.58 2.00 -13.11
C MET A 123 -2.16 1.14 -11.91
N SER A 124 -2.35 1.63 -10.68
CA SER A 124 -2.04 0.88 -9.46
C SER A 124 -2.83 -0.42 -9.39
N LEU A 125 -4.14 -0.39 -9.65
CA LEU A 125 -4.99 -1.59 -9.67
C LEU A 125 -4.57 -2.57 -10.77
N PHE A 126 -4.28 -2.07 -11.97
CA PHE A 126 -3.82 -2.91 -13.08
C PHE A 126 -2.53 -3.65 -12.71
N PHE A 127 -1.54 -2.95 -12.15
CA PHE A 127 -0.28 -3.55 -11.71
C PHE A 127 -0.47 -4.47 -10.50
N PHE A 128 -1.42 -4.18 -9.61
CA PHE A 128 -1.75 -5.07 -8.50
C PHE A 128 -2.32 -6.39 -9.03
N ILE A 129 -3.24 -6.33 -9.98
CA ILE A 129 -3.82 -7.51 -10.63
C ILE A 129 -2.73 -8.31 -11.37
N GLU A 130 -1.85 -7.63 -12.11
CA GLU A 130 -0.74 -8.27 -12.82
C GLU A 130 0.18 -9.04 -11.85
N ASN A 131 0.52 -8.41 -10.72
CA ASN A 131 1.42 -8.99 -9.74
C ASN A 131 0.85 -10.28 -9.10
N PHE A 132 -0.47 -10.34 -8.89
CA PHE A 132 -1.13 -11.52 -8.33
C PHE A 132 -1.47 -12.60 -9.37
N ILE A 133 -1.77 -12.21 -10.61
CA ILE A 133 -2.20 -13.14 -11.66
C ILE A 133 -1.00 -13.73 -12.42
N HIS A 134 0.21 -13.12 -12.32
CA HIS A 134 1.41 -13.51 -13.07
C HIS A 134 1.07 -13.80 -14.54
N ILE A 135 0.49 -12.79 -15.20
CA ILE A 135 0.08 -12.92 -16.59
C ILE A 135 1.32 -13.24 -17.42
N LYS A 136 1.38 -14.45 -17.99
CA LYS A 136 2.45 -14.86 -18.90
C LYS A 136 2.28 -14.12 -20.23
N TYR A 137 2.81 -12.90 -20.31
CA TYR A 137 2.78 -12.08 -21.52
C TYR A 137 3.36 -12.80 -22.75
N ASP A 138 4.36 -13.67 -22.53
CA ASP A 138 4.90 -14.56 -23.56
C ASP A 138 3.81 -15.44 -24.19
N LEU A 139 2.90 -15.99 -23.37
CA LEU A 139 1.81 -16.85 -23.84
C LEU A 139 0.80 -16.05 -24.69
N ILE A 140 0.47 -14.83 -24.27
CA ILE A 140 -0.43 -13.94 -25.03
C ILE A 140 0.21 -13.59 -26.38
N PHE A 141 1.51 -13.31 -26.38
CA PHE A 141 2.27 -13.03 -27.60
C PHE A 141 2.34 -14.26 -28.53
N PHE A 142 2.62 -15.45 -27.99
CA PHE A 142 2.65 -16.70 -28.76
C PHE A 142 1.27 -17.07 -29.34
N ILE A 143 0.18 -16.88 -28.58
CA ILE A 143 -1.18 -17.08 -29.06
C ILE A 143 -1.51 -16.08 -30.18
N GLY A 144 -1.11 -14.82 -30.02
CA GLY A 144 -1.27 -13.79 -31.05
C GLY A 144 -0.54 -14.16 -32.34
N LEU A 145 0.72 -14.59 -32.25
CA LEU A 145 1.50 -15.08 -33.40
C LEU A 145 0.86 -16.30 -34.07
N MET A 146 0.38 -17.28 -33.29
CA MET A 146 -0.35 -18.43 -33.83
C MET A 146 -1.62 -18.02 -34.57
N ALA A 147 -2.41 -17.11 -34.00
CA ALA A 147 -3.65 -16.63 -34.61
C ALA A 147 -3.38 -15.88 -35.93
N VAL A 148 -2.34 -15.06 -35.97
CA VAL A 148 -1.90 -14.37 -37.21
C VAL A 148 -1.41 -15.37 -38.25
N GLY A 149 -0.61 -16.36 -37.86
CA GLY A 149 -0.16 -17.43 -38.76
C GLY A 149 -1.31 -18.24 -39.36
N LEU A 150 -2.29 -18.62 -38.55
CA LEU A 150 -3.52 -19.29 -39.02
C LEU A 150 -4.34 -18.41 -39.97
N PHE A 151 -4.43 -17.11 -39.69
CA PHE A 151 -5.13 -16.17 -40.56
C PHE A 151 -4.45 -16.02 -41.93
N MET A 152 -3.11 -15.99 -41.97
CA MET A 152 -2.36 -15.95 -43.23
C MET A 152 -2.51 -17.23 -44.05
N LEU A 153 -2.48 -18.40 -43.41
CA LEU A 153 -2.70 -19.70 -44.07
C LEU A 153 -4.10 -19.84 -44.66
N ARG A 154 -5.11 -19.26 -44.02
CA ARG A 154 -6.49 -19.28 -44.53
C ARG A 154 -6.70 -18.34 -45.73
N LYS A 155 -5.80 -17.39 -45.95
CA LYS A 155 -5.89 -16.38 -47.02
C LYS A 155 -4.98 -16.69 -48.23
N SER A 156 -4.12 -17.70 -48.11
CA SER A 156 -3.32 -18.28 -49.21
C SER A 156 -4.05 -19.47 -49.83
#